data_AF-A0A528BCV9-F1
#
_entry.id   AF-A0A528BCV9-F1
#
_cell.length_a   1.000
_cell.length_b   1.000
_cell.length_c   1.000
_cell.angle_alpha   90.00
_cell.angle_beta   90.00
_cell.angle_gamma   90.00
#
_symmetry.space_group_name_H-M   'P 1'
#
loop_
_entity.id
_entity.type
_entity.pdbx_description
1 polymer ?
#
loop_
_entity_poly.entity_id
_entity_poly.type
_entity_poly.pdbx_seq_one_letter_code
_entity_poly.pdbx_strand_id
1 'polypeptide(L)' 'HKQGKHMPGQKIPIRSTEALLEAQPDYVLVLAWNFLDEIMEQQAEYRARGGKFIVPVPNPRIV' A
#
# COMPACT_ATOMS: atom_id res chain seq x y z
N HIS A 1 12.91 -2.11 -10.50
CA HIS A 1 12.63 -2.23 -11.96
C HIS A 1 11.19 -1.82 -12.36
N LYS A 2 10.15 -1.95 -11.51
CA LYS A 2 8.76 -1.59 -11.89
C LYS A 2 8.43 -0.09 -11.77
N GLN A 3 9.16 0.66 -10.94
CA GLN A 3 8.95 2.09 -10.67
C GLN A 3 9.03 2.93 -11.96
N GLY A 4 8.25 4.01 -12.03
CA GLY A 4 8.18 4.91 -13.19
C GLY A 4 7.39 4.36 -14.38
N LYS A 5 6.81 3.15 -14.25
CA LYS A 5 5.92 2.53 -15.23
C LYS A 5 4.47 2.58 -14.73
N HIS A 6 3.56 2.04 -15.53
CA HIS A 6 2.14 1.92 -15.18
C HIS A 6 1.74 0.45 -15.10
N MET A 7 0.78 0.15 -14.23
CA MET A 7 0.16 -1.17 -14.13
C MET A 7 -0.54 -1.52 -15.45
N PRO A 8 -0.40 -2.74 -15.98
CA PRO A 8 -1.13 -3.17 -17.16
C PRO A 8 -2.66 -3.12 -16.92
N GLY A 9 -3.43 -2.86 -17.97
CA GLY A 9 -4.89 -2.67 -17.89
C GLY A 9 -5.27 -1.30 -17.35
N GLN A 10 -5.26 -1.14 -16.03
CA GLN A 10 -5.80 0.06 -15.35
C GLN A 10 -4.92 1.31 -15.45
N LYS A 11 -3.67 1.16 -15.92
CA LYS A 11 -2.70 2.26 -16.07
C LYS A 11 -2.44 3.06 -14.78
N ILE A 12 -2.51 2.41 -13.62
CA ILE A 12 -2.15 3.05 -12.33
C ILE A 12 -0.62 3.26 -12.28
N PRO A 13 -0.12 4.46 -11.90
CA PRO A 13 1.31 4.73 -11.83
C PRO A 13 1.97 3.92 -10.72
N ILE A 14 3.12 3.31 -11.04
CA ILE A 14 3.93 2.56 -10.08
C ILE A 14 4.99 3.51 -9.52
N ARG A 15 4.77 3.97 -8.29
CA ARG A 15 5.69 4.81 -7.52
C ARG A 15 6.55 3.97 -6.58
N SER A 16 7.57 4.58 -6.00
CA SER A 16 8.33 4.00 -4.90
C SER A 16 7.51 4.07 -3.59
N THR A 17 7.96 3.38 -2.55
CA THR A 17 7.27 3.31 -1.26
C THR A 17 7.25 4.64 -0.52
N GLU A 18 8.26 5.50 -0.73
CA GLU A 18 8.37 6.82 -0.11
C GLU A 18 7.20 7.73 -0.49
N ALA A 19 6.62 7.52 -1.68
CA ALA A 19 5.44 8.24 -2.14
C ALA A 19 4.22 8.05 -1.22
N LEU A 20 4.19 6.99 -0.41
CA LEU A 20 3.10 6.74 0.51
C LEU A 20 3.05 7.79 1.64
N LEU A 21 4.20 8.17 2.19
CA LEU A 21 4.30 9.18 3.23
C LEU A 21 4.06 10.60 2.69
N GLU A 22 4.48 10.86 1.45
CA GLU A 22 4.23 12.14 0.77
C GLU A 22 2.75 12.34 0.46
N ALA A 23 2.10 11.31 -0.09
CA ALA A 23 0.72 11.40 -0.53
C ALA A 23 -0.27 11.30 0.63
N GLN A 24 0.09 10.59 1.70
CA GLN A 24 -0.74 10.29 2.87
C GLN A 24 -2.22 10.03 2.49
N PRO A 25 -2.52 8.90 1.83
CA PRO A 25 -3.90 8.50 1.62
C PRO A 25 -4.54 8.00 2.93
N ASP A 26 -5.85 8.12 3.05
CA ASP A 26 -6.57 7.53 4.20
C ASP A 26 -6.46 5.99 4.23
N TYR A 27 -6.39 5.36 3.05
CA TYR A 27 -6.37 3.91 2.88
C TYR A 27 -5.40 3.44 1.80
N VAL A 28 -4.74 2.32 2.06
CA VAL A 28 -3.94 1.55 1.10
C VAL A 28 -4.52 0.16 0.92
N LEU A 29 -4.82 -0.23 -0.32
CA LEU A 29 -5.17 -1.61 -0.65
C LEU A 29 -3.90 -2.46 -0.77
N VAL A 30 -3.76 -3.46 0.10
CA VAL A 30 -2.58 -4.35 0.12
C VAL A 30 -2.80 -5.51 -0.85
N LEU A 31 -2.33 -5.34 -2.08
CA LEU A 31 -2.36 -6.42 -3.09
C LEU A 31 -1.32 -7.52 -2.81
N ALA A 32 -0.20 -7.18 -2.17
CA ALA A 32 0.83 -8.11 -1.74
C ALA A 32 0.54 -8.69 -0.34
N TRP A 33 -0.70 -9.14 -0.12
CA TRP A 33 -1.22 -9.56 1.20
C TRP A 33 -0.44 -10.71 1.86
N ASN A 34 0.29 -11.51 1.09
CA ASN A 34 1.16 -12.57 1.61
C ASN A 34 2.33 -12.04 2.47
N PHE A 35 2.67 -10.75 2.35
CA PHE A 35 3.74 -10.08 3.09
C PHE A 35 3.19 -9.01 4.03
N LEU A 36 1.94 -9.17 4.51
CA LEU A 36 1.25 -8.12 5.26
C LEU A 36 2.06 -7.66 6.48
N ASP A 37 2.57 -8.58 7.30
CA ASP A 37 3.27 -8.22 8.54
C ASP A 37 4.53 -7.39 8.27
N GLU A 38 5.33 -7.79 7.29
CA GLU A 38 6.53 -7.05 6.86
C GLU A 38 6.16 -5.66 6.30
N ILE A 39 5.10 -5.57 5.50
CA ILE A 39 4.60 -4.29 4.97
C ILE A 39 4.16 -3.38 6.12
N MET A 40 3.44 -3.91 7.11
CA MET A 40 2.97 -3.14 8.26
C MET A 40 4.14 -2.61 9.11
N GLU A 41 5.20 -3.40 9.26
CA GLU A 41 6.42 -2.99 9.95
C GLU A 41 7.16 -1.89 9.18
N GLN A 42 7.40 -2.09 7.88
CA GLN A 42 8.11 -1.11 7.05
C GLN A 42 7.33 0.20 6.88
N GLN A 43 6.00 0.17 6.94
CA GLN A 43 5.12 1.34 6.77
C GLN A 43 4.54 1.84 8.10
N ALA A 44 5.21 1.56 9.23
CA ALA A 44 4.75 1.96 10.55
C ALA A 44 4.51 3.48 10.69
N GLU A 45 5.34 4.31 10.04
CA GLU A 45 5.17 5.76 10.10
C GLU A 45 3.90 6.25 9.37
N TYR A 46 3.57 5.66 8.22
CA TYR A 46 2.32 5.97 7.51
C TYR A 46 1.10 5.69 8.40
N ARG A 47 1.14 4.55 9.10
CA ARG A 47 0.09 4.14 10.04
C ARG A 47 0.04 5.04 11.27
N ALA A 48 1.19 5.43 11.81
CA ALA A 48 1.27 6.37 12.93
C ALA A 48 0.66 7.74 12.59
N ARG A 49 0.72 8.15 11.32
CA ARG A 49 0.07 9.36 10.79
C ARG A 49 -1.43 9.17 10.48
N GLY A 50 -2.03 8.05 10.87
CA GLY A 50 -3.47 7.77 10.73
C GLY A 50 -3.86 6.97 9.48
N GLY A 51 -2.88 6.61 8.64
CA GLY A 51 -3.12 5.78 7.46
C GLY A 51 -3.58 4.38 7.81
N LYS A 52 -4.50 3.82 7.01
CA LYS A 52 -5.08 2.49 7.23
C LYS A 52 -4.80 1.56 6.06
N PHE A 53 -4.87 0.26 6.31
CA PHE A 53 -4.68 -0.76 5.28
C PHE A 53 -5.96 -1.56 5.04
N ILE A 54 -6.28 -1.80 3.77
CA ILE A 54 -7.34 -2.70 3.33
C ILE A 54 -6.68 -4.01 2.89
N VAL A 55 -7.04 -5.10 3.55
CA VAL A 55 -6.56 -6.45 3.22
C VAL A 55 -7.71 -7.21 2.55
N PRO A 56 -7.61 -7.55 1.26
CA PRO A 56 -8.74 -8.06 0.49
C PRO A 56 -9.04 -9.56 0.71
N VAL A 57 -8.09 -10.34 1.26
CA VAL A 57 -8.13 -11.80 1.33
C VAL A 57 -7.90 -12.28 2.79
N PRO A 58 -8.53 -13.38 3.25
CA PRO A 58 -9.62 -14.13 2.60
C PRO A 58 -10.96 -13.39 2.60
N ASN A 59 -11.17 -12.51 3.59
CA ASN A 59 -12.31 -11.60 3.65
C ASN A 59 -11.79 -10.16 3.76
N PRO A 60 -12.39 -9.20 3.05
CA PRO A 60 -12.01 -7.80 3.14
C PRO A 60 -12.08 -7.28 4.58
N ARG A 61 -10.99 -6.68 5.04
CA ARG A 61 -10.91 -6.04 6.37
C ARG A 61 -10.01 -4.81 6.34
N ILE A 62 -10.24 -3.92 7.30
CA ILE A 62 -9.41 -2.75 7.57
C ILE A 62 -8.52 -3.05 8.77
N VAL A 63 -7.23 -2.70 8.69
CA VAL A 63 -6.19 -2.92 9.72
C VAL A 63 -5.43 -1.62 10.04
#